data_AF-A0A969YLV1-F1
#
_entry.id   AF-A0A969YLV1-F1
#
_cell.length_a   1.000
_cell.length_b   1.000
_cell.length_c   1.000
_cell.angle_alpha   90.00
_cell.angle_beta   90.00
_cell.angle_gamma   90.00
#
_symmetry.space_group_name_H-M   'P 1'
#
loop_
_entity.id
_entity.type
_entity.pdbx_description
1 polymer ?
#
loop_
_entity_poly.entity_id
_entity_poly.type
_entity_poly.pdbx_seq_one_letter_code
_entity_poly.pdbx_strand_id
1 'polypeptide(L)'
;MTLTKYTRQAFVSLLAGLLCLVFFQDSFASLPQKRILILFPYESNSPGFISFDDSLRSTLTGMKEYQFEFYVECMDLTRFPNERYHDKLVELYREKFAGLKIDLIVAILRLSLDFLRDYGQNFFPETPVVYFEHDPRFFGDRTSMPNTALVKGELDMEDTLALALRLQPNVRHVFIVGGASKYDQSLDALARQALHRFEDQVQFHYLSGLPMDDLIHRVSSLPENSMLFYLSIFRDGSGKAFRSPDALALISRQANAP
;
A
#
# COMPACT_ATOMS: atom_id res chain seq x y z
N MET A 1 7.34 52.63 64.89
CA MET A 1 8.20 52.35 63.72
C MET A 1 8.19 50.86 63.32
N THR A 2 7.07 50.16 63.52
CA THR A 2 6.97 48.69 63.48
C THR A 2 5.86 48.17 62.55
N LEU A 3 4.80 48.95 62.28
CA LEU A 3 3.72 48.53 61.37
C LEU A 3 4.12 48.54 59.88
N THR A 4 5.07 49.37 59.46
CA THR A 4 5.48 49.52 58.04
C THR A 4 6.34 48.34 57.54
N LYS A 5 6.90 47.53 58.44
CA LYS A 5 7.72 46.36 58.07
C LYS A 5 6.86 45.13 57.71
N TYR A 6 5.72 44.95 58.36
CA TYR A 6 4.84 43.80 58.15
C TYR A 6 4.05 43.89 56.83
N THR A 7 3.59 45.08 56.45
CA THR A 7 2.91 45.30 55.16
C THR A 7 3.81 45.09 53.96
N ARG A 8 5.10 45.43 54.07
CA ARG A 8 6.09 45.23 53.00
C ARG A 8 6.49 43.76 52.84
N GLN A 9 6.56 42.99 53.94
CA GLN A 9 6.80 41.54 53.90
C GLN A 9 5.59 40.78 53.35
N ALA A 10 4.37 41.17 53.71
CA ALA A 10 3.15 40.55 53.17
C ALA A 10 3.01 40.79 51.65
N PHE A 11 3.37 41.98 51.14
CA PHE A 11 3.30 42.29 49.71
C PHE A 11 4.37 41.56 48.89
N VAL A 12 5.59 41.38 49.43
CA VAL A 12 6.67 40.63 48.78
C VAL A 12 6.36 39.13 48.72
N SER A 13 5.76 38.57 49.78
CA SER A 13 5.32 37.17 49.79
C SER A 13 4.15 36.91 48.83
N LEU A 14 3.22 37.87 48.68
CA LEU A 14 2.11 37.76 47.72
C LEU A 14 2.59 37.88 46.27
N LEU A 15 3.57 38.76 45.98
CA LEU A 15 4.19 38.86 44.65
C LEU A 15 5.03 37.62 44.31
N ALA A 16 5.76 37.05 45.28
CA ALA A 16 6.53 35.83 45.07
C ALA A 16 5.62 34.60 44.82
N GLY A 17 4.47 34.52 45.49
CA GLY A 17 3.45 33.50 45.23
C GLY A 17 2.80 33.64 43.85
N LEU A 18 2.51 34.87 43.42
CA LEU A 18 1.95 35.14 42.08
C LEU A 18 3.00 34.92 40.96
N LEU A 19 4.28 35.19 41.22
CA LEU A 19 5.36 34.91 40.27
C LEU A 19 5.60 33.39 40.13
N CYS A 20 5.52 32.61 41.22
CA CYS A 20 5.63 31.15 41.15
C CYS A 20 4.45 30.50 40.40
N LEU A 21 3.25 31.07 40.45
CA LEU A 21 2.09 30.60 39.65
C LEU A 21 2.23 30.87 38.15
N VAL A 22 3.11 31.80 37.73
CA VAL A 22 3.42 32.06 36.32
C VAL A 22 4.54 31.15 35.79
N PHE A 23 5.36 30.56 36.68
CA PHE A 23 6.44 29.65 36.30
C PHE A 23 6.07 28.16 36.34
N PHE A 24 4.88 27.79 36.84
CA PHE A 24 4.27 26.49 36.55
C PHE A 24 3.52 26.54 35.21
N GLN A 25 4.22 26.92 34.14
CA GLN A 25 3.89 26.30 32.87
C GLN A 25 4.42 24.88 32.99
N ASP A 26 3.53 23.95 33.36
CA ASP A 26 3.74 22.55 33.03
C ASP A 26 4.04 22.50 31.54
N SER A 27 5.33 22.45 31.19
CA SER A 27 5.75 21.92 29.91
C SER A 27 5.36 20.46 29.97
N PHE A 28 4.10 20.16 29.66
CA PHE A 28 3.75 18.85 29.14
C PHE A 28 4.73 18.63 28.01
N ALA A 29 5.72 17.78 28.25
CA ALA A 29 6.68 17.39 27.22
C ALA A 29 5.85 16.71 26.14
N SER A 30 5.44 17.47 25.12
CA SER A 30 4.78 16.94 23.95
C SER A 30 5.79 15.99 23.31
N LEU A 31 5.39 14.73 23.13
CA LEU A 31 6.24 13.75 22.45
C LEU A 31 6.71 14.35 21.12
N PRO A 32 7.96 14.08 20.69
CA PRO A 32 8.44 14.59 19.42
C PRO A 32 7.50 14.15 18.29
N GLN A 33 7.07 15.11 17.48
CA GLN A 33 6.18 14.84 16.34
C GLN A 33 6.98 14.27 15.17
N LYS A 34 6.42 13.26 14.50
CA LYS A 34 6.97 12.62 13.30
C LYS A 34 5.94 12.62 12.18
N ARG A 35 6.32 13.20 11.04
CA ARG A 35 5.47 13.27 9.84
C ARG A 35 5.78 12.13 8.88
N ILE A 36 4.77 11.32 8.59
CA ILE A 36 4.89 10.17 7.71
C ILE A 36 4.03 10.40 6.48
N LEU A 37 4.65 10.37 5.31
CA LEU A 37 3.96 10.41 4.02
C LEU A 37 3.82 8.98 3.49
N ILE A 38 2.60 8.52 3.24
CA ILE A 38 2.31 7.21 2.68
C ILE A 38 1.79 7.40 1.27
N LEU A 39 2.47 6.80 0.30
CA LEU A 39 2.15 6.89 -1.12
C LEU A 39 1.60 5.57 -1.64
N PHE A 40 0.33 5.59 -2.05
CA PHE A 40 -0.33 4.48 -2.70
C PHE A 40 -0.47 4.76 -4.21
N PRO A 41 -0.21 3.78 -5.08
CA PRO A 41 -0.28 3.98 -6.52
C PRO A 41 -1.71 3.78 -7.07
N TYR A 42 -2.68 3.49 -6.21
CA TYR A 42 -4.07 3.16 -6.53
C TYR A 42 -5.03 3.88 -5.58
N GLU A 43 -6.33 3.70 -5.80
CA GLU A 43 -7.41 4.37 -5.08
C GLU A 43 -7.60 3.89 -3.62
N SER A 44 -8.15 4.75 -2.77
CA SER A 44 -8.32 4.52 -1.33
C SER A 44 -9.40 3.50 -0.94
N ASN A 45 -10.14 2.94 -1.90
CA ASN A 45 -11.28 2.05 -1.61
C ASN A 45 -10.96 0.56 -1.83
N SER A 46 -9.70 0.21 -2.06
CA SER A 46 -9.29 -1.19 -2.18
C SER A 46 -9.16 -1.82 -0.78
N PRO A 47 -9.57 -3.09 -0.58
CA PRO A 47 -9.40 -3.75 0.72
C PRO A 47 -7.94 -3.77 1.20
N GLY A 48 -6.99 -3.94 0.27
CA GLY A 48 -5.55 -3.91 0.57
C GLY A 48 -5.07 -2.54 1.08
N PHE A 49 -5.58 -1.44 0.51
CA PHE A 49 -5.34 -0.08 1.03
C PHE A 49 -5.76 0.02 2.49
N ILE A 50 -7.04 -0.32 2.76
CA ILE A 50 -7.68 -0.11 4.06
C ILE A 50 -6.92 -0.91 5.12
N SER A 51 -6.69 -2.20 4.88
CA SER A 51 -5.98 -3.06 5.83
C SER A 51 -4.54 -2.62 6.07
N PHE A 52 -3.82 -2.16 5.04
CA PHE A 52 -2.45 -1.68 5.22
C PHE A 52 -2.39 -0.39 6.02
N ASP A 53 -3.20 0.60 5.65
CA ASP A 53 -3.22 1.93 6.29
C ASP A 53 -3.62 1.82 7.77
N ASP A 54 -4.69 1.06 8.07
CA ASP A 54 -5.15 0.82 9.44
C ASP A 54 -4.08 0.11 10.28
N SER A 55 -3.41 -0.90 9.72
CA SER A 55 -2.38 -1.68 10.43
C SER A 55 -1.14 -0.85 10.72
N LEU A 56 -0.70 -0.04 9.75
CA LEU A 56 0.46 0.84 9.92
C LEU A 56 0.19 1.91 10.98
N ARG A 57 -0.96 2.60 10.89
CA ARG A 57 -1.33 3.64 11.85
C ARG A 57 -1.48 3.09 13.26
N SER A 58 -2.23 2.00 13.42
CA SER A 58 -2.45 1.40 14.75
C SER A 58 -1.14 0.94 15.40
N THR A 59 -0.24 0.33 14.62
CA THR A 59 1.09 -0.08 15.11
C THR A 59 1.92 1.11 15.57
N LEU A 60 2.01 2.18 14.77
CA LEU A 60 2.81 3.35 15.10
C LEU A 60 2.22 4.17 16.24
N THR A 61 0.91 4.40 16.23
CA THR A 61 0.24 5.13 17.34
C THR A 61 0.24 4.36 18.66
N GLY A 62 0.46 3.05 18.64
CA GLY A 62 0.72 2.24 19.83
C GLY A 62 2.08 2.50 20.48
N MET A 63 3.04 3.04 19.73
CA MET A 63 4.33 3.49 20.25
C MET A 63 4.13 4.76 21.08
N LYS A 64 4.67 4.78 22.31
CA LYS A 64 4.47 5.89 23.25
C LYS A 64 5.62 6.91 23.22
N GLU A 65 6.59 6.71 22.33
CA GLU A 65 7.79 7.53 22.21
C GLU A 65 7.61 8.75 21.30
N TYR A 66 6.64 8.72 20.38
CA TYR A 66 6.43 9.76 19.37
C TYR A 66 4.95 10.08 19.16
N GLN A 67 4.67 11.30 18.71
CA GLN A 67 3.37 11.65 18.12
C GLN A 67 3.48 11.56 16.59
N PHE A 68 2.59 10.81 15.95
CA PHE A 68 2.63 10.62 14.50
C PHE A 68 1.57 11.47 13.79
N GLU A 69 1.98 12.20 12.77
CA GLU A 69 1.11 12.88 11.82
C GLU A 69 1.25 12.20 10.47
N PHE A 70 0.13 11.75 9.90
CA PHE A 70 0.11 10.95 8.68
C PHE A 70 -0.46 11.75 7.51
N TYR A 71 0.27 11.75 6.41
CA TYR A 71 -0.17 12.25 5.12
C TYR A 71 -0.33 11.04 4.20
N VAL A 72 -1.53 10.85 3.63
CA VAL A 72 -1.80 9.70 2.76
C VAL A 72 -2.24 10.19 1.41
N GLU A 73 -1.49 9.78 0.39
CA GLU A 73 -1.77 10.12 -0.99
C GLU A 73 -2.09 8.86 -1.79
N CYS A 74 -3.28 8.86 -2.40
CA CYS A 74 -3.66 7.91 -3.42
C CYS A 74 -3.40 8.56 -4.78
N MET A 75 -2.38 8.07 -5.48
CA MET A 75 -1.84 8.70 -6.68
C MET A 75 -2.49 8.22 -7.98
N ASP A 76 -3.37 7.20 -7.96
CA ASP A 76 -4.03 6.63 -9.15
C ASP A 76 -3.11 6.34 -10.36
N LEU A 77 -1.82 6.07 -10.13
CA LEU A 77 -0.81 5.82 -11.17
C LEU A 77 -1.14 4.58 -12.02
N THR A 78 -1.82 3.60 -11.44
CA THR A 78 -2.29 2.41 -12.16
C THR A 78 -3.38 2.74 -13.18
N ARG A 79 -4.26 3.69 -12.86
CA ARG A 79 -5.40 4.11 -13.70
C ARG A 79 -4.99 5.17 -14.72
N PHE A 80 -4.07 6.07 -14.36
CA PHE A 80 -3.62 7.19 -15.19
C PHE A 80 -2.10 7.18 -15.44
N PRO A 81 -1.58 6.25 -16.25
CA PRO A 81 -0.13 6.04 -16.40
C PRO A 81 0.58 7.06 -17.32
N ASN A 82 -0.08 8.17 -17.68
CA ASN A 82 0.46 9.12 -18.67
C ASN A 82 1.32 10.19 -17.99
N GLU A 83 2.41 10.60 -18.66
CA GLU A 83 3.38 11.57 -18.11
C GLU A 83 2.74 12.90 -17.70
N ARG A 84 1.79 13.41 -18.50
CA ARG A 84 1.06 14.65 -18.19
C ARG A 84 0.36 14.60 -16.83
N TYR A 85 -0.17 13.43 -16.44
CA TYR A 85 -0.79 13.25 -15.13
C TYR A 85 0.26 13.28 -14.02
N HIS A 86 1.42 12.64 -14.22
CA HIS A 86 2.54 12.69 -13.27
C HIS A 86 3.02 14.13 -13.06
N ASP A 87 3.20 14.92 -14.12
CA ASP A 87 3.62 16.32 -14.02
C ASP A 87 2.67 17.14 -13.12
N LYS A 88 1.36 16.90 -13.23
CA LYS A 88 0.35 17.57 -12.40
C LYS A 88 0.36 17.11 -10.95
N LEU A 89 0.63 15.83 -10.68
CA LEU A 89 0.86 15.36 -9.32
C LEU A 89 2.12 16.00 -8.72
N VAL A 90 3.18 16.14 -9.49
CA VAL A 90 4.44 16.77 -9.08
C VAL A 90 4.22 18.24 -8.72
N GLU A 91 3.50 19.00 -9.55
CA GLU A 91 3.10 20.39 -9.25
C GLU A 91 2.30 20.47 -7.94
N LEU A 92 1.30 19.58 -7.78
CA LEU A 92 0.47 19.53 -6.58
C LEU A 92 1.29 19.23 -5.32
N TYR A 93 2.18 18.24 -5.37
CA TYR A 93 2.97 17.82 -4.21
C TYR A 93 4.05 18.83 -3.85
N ARG A 94 4.60 19.55 -4.82
CA ARG A 94 5.48 20.70 -4.55
C ARG A 94 4.78 21.72 -3.67
N GLU A 95 3.54 22.10 -4.02
CA GLU A 95 2.75 23.07 -3.27
C GLU A 95 2.31 22.51 -1.92
N LYS A 96 1.72 21.31 -1.92
CA LYS A 96 1.12 20.68 -0.74
C LYS A 96 2.13 20.40 0.37
N PHE A 97 3.36 20.03 0.00
CA PHE A 97 4.42 19.70 0.96
C PHE A 97 5.47 20.82 1.10
N ALA A 98 5.22 22.00 0.52
CA ALA A 98 6.11 23.16 0.68
C ALA A 98 6.26 23.54 2.16
N GLY A 99 7.50 23.61 2.64
CA GLY A 99 7.80 23.98 4.03
C GLY A 99 7.50 22.88 5.06
N LEU A 100 6.99 21.72 4.65
CA LEU A 100 6.78 20.58 5.52
C LEU A 100 8.00 19.67 5.53
N LYS A 101 8.56 19.43 6.72
CA LYS A 101 9.58 18.40 6.92
C LYS A 101 8.88 17.05 7.09
N ILE A 102 8.94 16.21 6.06
CA ILE A 102 8.54 14.80 6.13
C ILE A 102 9.70 14.00 6.73
N ASP A 103 9.44 13.26 7.81
CA ASP A 103 10.44 12.46 8.54
C ASP A 103 10.60 11.05 7.95
N LEU A 104 9.58 10.53 7.27
CA LEU A 104 9.58 9.20 6.64
C LEU A 104 8.60 9.16 5.47
N ILE A 105 8.99 8.50 4.38
CA ILE A 105 8.08 8.18 3.28
C ILE A 105 7.88 6.67 3.23
N VAL A 106 6.63 6.22 3.14
CA VAL A 106 6.27 4.82 2.90
C VAL A 106 5.76 4.71 1.47
N ALA A 107 6.55 4.10 0.60
CA ALA A 107 6.22 3.88 -0.80
C ALA A 107 5.59 2.51 -0.97
N ILE A 108 4.30 2.47 -1.33
CA ILE A 108 3.56 1.22 -1.51
C ILE A 108 3.64 0.81 -2.98
N LEU A 109 4.24 -0.35 -3.22
CA LEU A 109 4.52 -0.94 -4.53
C LEU A 109 5.42 -0.11 -5.44
N ARG A 110 5.93 -0.79 -6.47
CA ARG A 110 6.91 -0.26 -7.42
C ARG A 110 6.55 1.10 -8.02
N LEU A 111 5.28 1.33 -8.41
CA LEU A 111 4.91 2.60 -9.05
C LEU A 111 5.13 3.81 -8.13
N SER A 112 4.92 3.66 -6.82
CA SER A 112 5.15 4.74 -5.85
C SER A 112 6.64 4.99 -5.64
N LEU A 113 7.45 3.93 -5.58
CA LEU A 113 8.91 4.07 -5.52
C LEU A 113 9.45 4.71 -6.79
N ASP A 114 8.96 4.30 -7.96
CA ASP A 114 9.37 4.84 -9.24
C ASP A 114 9.08 6.34 -9.33
N PHE A 115 7.89 6.77 -8.89
CA PHE A 115 7.54 8.19 -8.79
C PHE A 115 8.49 8.96 -7.86
N LEU A 116 8.83 8.41 -6.69
CA LEU A 116 9.78 9.03 -5.76
C LEU A 116 11.21 9.12 -6.32
N ARG A 117 11.67 8.09 -7.03
CA ARG A 117 12.98 8.13 -7.67
C ARG A 117 13.02 9.22 -8.74
N ASP A 118 11.99 9.26 -9.59
CA ASP A 118 12.01 10.09 -10.79
C ASP A 118 11.71 11.57 -10.46
N TYR A 119 10.89 11.84 -9.43
CA TYR A 119 10.45 13.19 -9.09
C TYR A 119 10.73 13.60 -7.64
N GLY A 120 10.81 12.62 -6.72
CA GLY A 120 10.84 12.84 -5.28
C GLY A 120 12.10 13.53 -4.76
N GLN A 121 13.26 13.41 -5.42
CA GLN A 121 14.50 14.07 -4.95
C GLN A 121 14.38 15.60 -4.88
N ASN A 122 13.51 16.21 -5.69
CA ASN A 122 13.29 17.65 -5.66
C ASN A 122 12.48 18.13 -4.44
N PHE A 123 11.78 17.21 -3.76
CA PHE A 123 10.86 17.53 -2.66
C PHE A 123 11.32 16.90 -1.34
N PHE A 124 11.98 15.75 -1.42
CA PHE A 124 12.35 14.90 -0.29
C PHE A 124 13.80 14.38 -0.42
N PRO A 125 14.82 15.25 -0.65
CA PRO A 125 16.17 14.82 -1.01
C PRO A 125 16.90 13.95 0.03
N GLU A 126 16.46 13.97 1.29
CA GLU A 126 17.11 13.24 2.40
C GLU A 126 16.14 12.39 3.22
N THR A 127 14.84 12.40 2.87
CA THR A 127 13.84 11.71 3.67
C THR A 127 14.00 10.19 3.51
N PRO A 128 14.14 9.43 4.61
CA PRO A 128 14.21 7.98 4.53
C PRO A 128 12.94 7.40 3.91
N VAL A 129 13.12 6.35 3.13
CA VAL A 129 12.03 5.65 2.43
C VAL A 129 11.89 4.24 2.97
N VAL A 130 10.68 3.82 3.26
CA VAL A 130 10.31 2.41 3.43
C VAL A 130 9.56 2.00 2.16
N TYR A 131 10.13 1.09 1.40
CA TYR A 131 9.49 0.55 0.20
C TYR A 131 8.88 -0.80 0.54
N PHE A 132 7.54 -0.89 0.40
CA PHE A 132 6.81 -2.13 0.50
C PHE A 132 6.47 -2.70 -0.88
N GLU A 133 6.72 -3.99 -1.08
CA GLU A 133 6.25 -4.73 -2.26
C GLU A 133 5.55 -6.02 -1.84
N HIS A 134 4.58 -6.48 -2.64
CA HIS A 134 3.81 -7.68 -2.33
C HIS A 134 4.66 -8.95 -2.34
N ASP A 135 5.74 -8.96 -3.12
CA ASP A 135 6.62 -10.10 -3.27
C ASP A 135 8.04 -9.65 -3.63
N PRO A 136 9.10 -10.24 -3.06
CA PRO A 136 10.47 -9.86 -3.38
C PRO A 136 10.83 -10.00 -4.87
N ARG A 137 10.14 -10.88 -5.60
CA ARG A 137 10.36 -11.10 -7.05
C ARG A 137 9.99 -9.87 -7.89
N PHE A 138 9.22 -8.92 -7.34
CA PHE A 138 8.88 -7.67 -8.02
C PHE A 138 9.86 -6.51 -7.78
N PHE A 139 10.81 -6.65 -6.84
CA PHE A 139 11.78 -5.59 -6.56
C PHE A 139 12.68 -5.28 -7.77
N GLY A 140 13.03 -6.29 -8.57
CA GLY A 140 14.00 -6.16 -9.67
C GLY A 140 15.33 -5.55 -9.20
N ASP A 141 16.05 -4.93 -10.13
CA ASP A 141 17.37 -4.33 -9.86
C ASP A 141 17.28 -2.91 -9.25
N ARG A 142 16.07 -2.40 -8.97
CA ARG A 142 15.81 -0.97 -8.69
C ARG A 142 15.76 -0.62 -7.20
N THR A 143 16.29 -1.49 -6.35
CA THR A 143 16.40 -1.29 -4.89
C THR A 143 17.47 -0.25 -4.50
N SER A 144 18.15 0.36 -5.46
CA SER A 144 19.31 1.23 -5.26
C SER A 144 18.99 2.67 -4.86
N MET A 145 17.76 3.00 -4.45
CA MET A 145 17.49 4.33 -3.91
C MET A 145 18.24 4.50 -2.57
N PRO A 146 19.05 5.56 -2.40
CA PRO A 146 19.69 5.84 -1.12
C PRO A 146 18.67 5.96 0.02
N ASN A 147 19.08 5.61 1.24
CA ASN A 147 18.25 5.74 2.44
C ASN A 147 16.89 5.01 2.35
N THR A 148 16.85 3.86 1.66
CA THR A 148 15.63 3.06 1.48
C THR A 148 15.73 1.71 2.20
N ALA A 149 14.77 1.44 3.10
CA ALA A 149 14.56 0.12 3.69
C ALA A 149 13.51 -0.66 2.88
N LEU A 150 13.73 -1.95 2.70
CA LEU A 150 12.82 -2.83 1.96
C LEU A 150 11.94 -3.63 2.92
N VAL A 151 10.64 -3.65 2.67
CA VAL A 151 9.67 -4.51 3.33
C VAL A 151 8.98 -5.33 2.24
N LYS A 152 8.88 -6.63 2.45
CA LYS A 152 8.31 -7.56 1.48
C LYS A 152 7.14 -8.32 2.07
N GLY A 153 6.10 -8.48 1.28
CA GLY A 153 5.18 -9.60 1.43
C GLY A 153 5.76 -10.87 0.80
N GLU A 154 4.97 -11.93 0.84
CA GLU A 154 5.27 -13.20 0.19
C GLU A 154 3.98 -13.74 -0.42
N LEU A 155 3.94 -13.82 -1.75
CA LEU A 155 2.81 -14.40 -2.47
C LEU A 155 3.02 -15.90 -2.60
N ASP A 156 2.43 -16.64 -1.67
CA ASP A 156 2.52 -18.10 -1.63
C ASP A 156 1.45 -18.76 -2.51
N MET A 157 1.66 -18.65 -3.82
CA MET A 157 0.78 -19.30 -4.82
C MET A 157 0.90 -20.83 -4.77
N GLU A 158 2.07 -21.32 -4.37
CA GLU A 158 2.42 -22.73 -4.31
C GLU A 158 1.59 -23.46 -3.23
N ASP A 159 1.58 -22.95 -2.01
CA ASP A 159 0.81 -23.55 -0.92
C ASP A 159 -0.68 -23.25 -1.07
N THR A 160 -1.04 -22.12 -1.69
CA THR A 160 -2.44 -21.84 -2.06
C THR A 160 -2.97 -22.90 -3.02
N LEU A 161 -2.24 -23.23 -4.09
CA LEU A 161 -2.66 -24.29 -5.01
C LEU A 161 -2.62 -25.67 -4.35
N ALA A 162 -1.58 -25.98 -3.57
CA ALA A 162 -1.49 -27.25 -2.85
C ALA A 162 -2.69 -27.47 -1.93
N LEU A 163 -3.11 -26.43 -1.20
CA LEU A 163 -4.30 -26.47 -0.36
C LEU A 163 -5.58 -26.67 -1.21
N ALA A 164 -5.72 -25.95 -2.32
CA ALA A 164 -6.89 -26.09 -3.19
C ALA A 164 -7.01 -27.52 -3.75
N LEU A 165 -5.90 -28.13 -4.20
CA LEU A 165 -5.89 -29.51 -4.68
C LEU A 165 -6.19 -30.53 -3.57
N ARG A 166 -5.84 -30.25 -2.32
CA ARG A 166 -6.25 -31.09 -1.17
C ARG A 166 -7.74 -30.97 -0.87
N LEU A 167 -8.32 -29.79 -1.06
CA LEU A 167 -9.77 -29.55 -0.85
C LEU A 167 -10.62 -30.08 -2.01
N GLN A 168 -10.07 -30.10 -3.22
CA GLN A 168 -10.75 -30.55 -4.45
C GLN A 168 -9.90 -31.64 -5.15
N PRO A 169 -9.81 -32.85 -4.57
CA PRO A 169 -8.86 -33.89 -5.00
C PRO A 169 -9.12 -34.45 -6.41
N ASN A 170 -10.30 -34.20 -6.96
CA ASN A 170 -10.66 -34.65 -8.31
C ASN A 170 -10.21 -33.68 -9.40
N VAL A 171 -9.78 -32.45 -9.06
CA VAL A 171 -9.36 -31.44 -10.05
C VAL A 171 -8.28 -32.00 -10.98
N ARG A 172 -8.49 -31.79 -12.28
CA ARG A 172 -7.57 -32.14 -13.37
C ARG A 172 -7.17 -30.92 -14.18
N HIS A 173 -7.99 -29.87 -14.19
CA HIS A 173 -7.76 -28.67 -14.97
C HIS A 173 -7.73 -27.44 -14.06
N VAL A 174 -6.62 -26.71 -14.07
CA VAL A 174 -6.48 -25.46 -13.33
C VAL A 174 -6.40 -24.31 -14.34
N PHE A 175 -7.41 -23.45 -14.33
CA PHE A 175 -7.47 -22.30 -15.21
C PHE A 175 -6.92 -21.07 -14.47
N ILE A 176 -5.74 -20.61 -14.87
CA ILE A 176 -5.14 -19.39 -14.36
C ILE A 176 -5.84 -18.20 -15.01
N VAL A 177 -6.44 -17.34 -14.20
CA VAL A 177 -7.23 -16.19 -14.67
C VAL A 177 -6.50 -14.90 -14.30
N GLY A 178 -6.12 -14.12 -15.31
CA GLY A 178 -5.37 -12.87 -15.17
C GLY A 178 -5.75 -11.81 -16.20
N GLY A 179 -5.46 -10.55 -15.89
CA GLY A 179 -5.69 -9.42 -16.79
C GLY A 179 -4.57 -9.17 -17.79
N ALA A 180 -4.64 -8.02 -18.46
CA ALA A 180 -3.71 -7.55 -19.49
C ALA A 180 -2.86 -6.35 -19.04
N SER A 181 -3.01 -5.82 -17.82
CA SER A 181 -2.12 -4.75 -17.35
C SER A 181 -0.69 -5.26 -17.12
N LYS A 182 0.30 -4.37 -17.04
CA LYS A 182 1.69 -4.76 -16.73
C LYS A 182 1.79 -5.54 -15.42
N TYR A 183 1.01 -5.15 -14.42
CA TYR A 183 0.98 -5.85 -13.14
C TYR A 183 0.35 -7.24 -13.28
N ASP A 184 -0.78 -7.34 -13.99
CA ASP A 184 -1.44 -8.63 -14.25
C ASP A 184 -0.51 -9.60 -14.99
N GLN A 185 0.21 -9.12 -16.02
CA GLN A 185 1.19 -9.92 -16.77
C GLN A 185 2.37 -10.36 -15.89
N SER A 186 2.80 -9.51 -14.95
CA SER A 186 3.88 -9.85 -14.02
C SER A 186 3.44 -10.94 -13.04
N LEU A 187 2.19 -10.90 -12.57
CA LEU A 187 1.60 -11.96 -11.75
C LEU A 187 1.40 -13.26 -12.55
N ASP A 188 0.99 -13.20 -13.81
CA ASP A 188 0.88 -14.38 -14.69
C ASP A 188 2.24 -15.08 -14.86
N ALA A 189 3.30 -14.30 -15.12
CA ALA A 189 4.65 -14.83 -15.20
C ALA A 189 5.11 -15.47 -13.88
N LEU A 190 4.76 -14.85 -12.75
CA LEU A 190 5.04 -15.38 -11.42
C LEU A 190 4.33 -16.70 -11.16
N ALA A 191 3.05 -16.78 -11.51
CA ALA A 191 2.24 -17.99 -11.37
C ALA A 191 2.79 -19.13 -12.22
N ARG A 192 3.20 -18.85 -13.48
CA ARG A 192 3.86 -19.86 -14.33
C ARG A 192 5.09 -20.46 -13.67
N GLN A 193 5.94 -19.61 -13.09
CA GLN A 193 7.16 -20.07 -12.43
C GLN A 193 6.85 -20.85 -11.16
N ALA A 194 5.98 -20.31 -10.30
CA ALA A 194 5.66 -20.91 -8.99
C ALA A 194 4.92 -22.24 -9.13
N LEU A 195 4.01 -22.34 -10.10
CA LEU A 195 3.11 -23.48 -10.23
C LEU A 195 3.66 -24.61 -11.12
N HIS A 196 4.80 -24.42 -11.77
CA HIS A 196 5.43 -25.39 -12.66
C HIS A 196 5.56 -26.80 -12.03
N ARG A 197 5.87 -26.88 -10.72
CA ARG A 197 6.02 -28.15 -9.99
C ARG A 197 4.76 -29.03 -9.92
N PHE A 198 3.59 -28.47 -10.26
CA PHE A 198 2.31 -29.18 -10.24
C PHE A 198 1.86 -29.68 -11.62
N GLU A 199 2.64 -29.46 -12.68
CA GLU A 199 2.30 -29.87 -14.05
C GLU A 199 2.13 -31.40 -14.19
N ASP A 200 2.79 -32.20 -13.34
CA ASP A 200 2.61 -33.65 -13.29
C ASP A 200 1.30 -34.09 -12.60
N GLN A 201 0.63 -33.18 -11.89
CA GLN A 201 -0.59 -33.47 -11.10
C GLN A 201 -1.86 -32.96 -11.79
N VAL A 202 -1.77 -31.80 -12.45
CA VAL A 202 -2.89 -31.10 -13.08
C VAL A 202 -2.45 -30.42 -14.37
N GLN A 203 -3.40 -30.22 -15.28
CA GLN A 203 -3.18 -29.46 -16.50
C GLN A 203 -3.50 -27.98 -16.28
N PHE A 204 -2.53 -27.11 -16.52
CA PHE A 204 -2.73 -25.66 -16.48
C PHE A 204 -3.25 -25.11 -17.81
N HIS A 205 -4.23 -24.21 -17.71
CA HIS A 205 -4.78 -23.44 -18.83
C HIS A 205 -4.72 -21.96 -18.47
N TYR A 206 -4.14 -21.13 -19.33
CA TYR A 206 -3.98 -19.70 -19.04
C TYR A 206 -5.03 -18.91 -19.82
N LEU A 207 -5.90 -18.22 -19.09
CA LEU A 207 -6.94 -17.34 -19.64
C LEU A 207 -6.58 -15.86 -19.49
N SER A 208 -5.27 -15.57 -19.45
CA SER A 208 -4.74 -14.24 -19.17
C SER A 208 -4.89 -13.31 -20.36
N GLY A 209 -5.34 -12.08 -20.09
CA GLY A 209 -5.42 -11.02 -21.08
C GLY A 209 -6.55 -11.14 -22.11
N LEU A 210 -7.57 -11.96 -21.84
CA LEU A 210 -8.79 -12.00 -22.65
C LEU A 210 -9.67 -10.76 -22.41
N PRO A 211 -10.44 -10.29 -23.41
CA PRO A 211 -11.58 -9.39 -23.15
C PRO A 211 -12.55 -10.00 -22.13
N MET A 212 -13.17 -9.17 -21.30
CA MET A 212 -14.01 -9.67 -20.20
C MET A 212 -15.17 -10.57 -20.68
N ASP A 213 -15.80 -10.22 -21.80
CA ASP A 213 -16.93 -11.00 -22.34
C ASP A 213 -16.48 -12.40 -22.82
N ASP A 214 -15.30 -12.48 -23.45
CA ASP A 214 -14.70 -13.75 -23.87
C ASP A 214 -14.30 -14.60 -22.67
N LEU A 215 -13.74 -13.97 -21.63
CA LEU A 215 -13.39 -14.63 -20.38
C LEU A 215 -14.63 -15.22 -19.71
N ILE A 216 -15.71 -14.44 -19.58
CA ILE A 216 -16.99 -14.88 -19.03
C ILE A 216 -17.57 -16.07 -19.83
N HIS A 217 -17.55 -15.99 -21.16
CA HIS A 217 -18.00 -17.08 -22.01
C HIS A 217 -17.16 -18.35 -21.83
N ARG A 218 -15.84 -18.21 -21.65
CA ARG A 218 -14.94 -19.35 -21.45
C ARG A 218 -15.16 -20.03 -20.10
N VAL A 219 -15.31 -19.26 -19.02
CA VAL A 219 -15.47 -19.82 -17.67
C VAL A 219 -16.84 -20.46 -17.42
N SER A 220 -17.85 -20.18 -18.25
CA SER A 220 -19.19 -20.77 -18.10
C SER A 220 -19.31 -22.18 -18.68
N SER A 221 -18.28 -22.66 -19.38
CA SER A 221 -18.29 -23.92 -20.12
C SER A 221 -16.99 -24.72 -19.94
N LEU A 222 -16.40 -24.66 -18.75
CA LEU A 222 -15.19 -25.42 -18.42
C LEU A 222 -15.50 -26.92 -18.33
N PRO A 223 -14.53 -27.80 -18.65
CA PRO A 223 -14.68 -29.24 -18.46
C PRO A 223 -14.98 -29.61 -17.01
N GLU A 224 -15.50 -30.82 -16.78
CA GLU A 224 -15.57 -31.39 -15.42
C GLU A 224 -14.20 -31.42 -14.76
N ASN A 225 -14.17 -31.39 -13.42
CA ASN A 225 -12.93 -31.39 -12.64
C ASN A 225 -12.02 -30.17 -12.91
N SER A 226 -12.63 -29.03 -13.20
CA SER A 226 -11.93 -27.75 -13.35
C SER A 226 -11.96 -26.93 -12.06
N MET A 227 -10.97 -26.05 -11.91
CA MET A 227 -11.01 -24.94 -10.96
C MET A 227 -10.43 -23.68 -11.58
N LEU A 228 -10.84 -22.52 -11.09
CA LEU A 228 -10.26 -21.23 -11.41
C LEU A 228 -9.22 -20.83 -10.36
N PHE A 229 -8.02 -20.46 -10.79
CA PHE A 229 -7.01 -19.83 -9.96
C PHE A 229 -6.88 -18.36 -10.36
N TYR A 230 -7.60 -17.51 -9.64
CA TYR A 230 -7.69 -16.09 -9.95
C TYR A 230 -6.48 -15.32 -9.40
N LEU A 231 -5.78 -14.57 -10.26
CA LEU A 231 -4.66 -13.71 -9.89
C LEU A 231 -5.13 -12.27 -9.66
N SER A 232 -5.37 -11.54 -10.75
CA SER A 232 -5.90 -10.19 -10.75
C SER A 232 -6.35 -9.79 -12.15
N ILE A 233 -7.33 -8.89 -12.23
CA ILE A 233 -7.68 -8.19 -13.48
C ILE A 233 -7.85 -6.70 -13.17
N PHE A 234 -6.82 -5.92 -13.47
CA PHE A 234 -6.92 -4.46 -13.50
C PHE A 234 -7.26 -3.91 -14.88
N ARG A 235 -6.90 -4.65 -15.92
CA ARG A 235 -7.25 -4.34 -17.30
C ARG A 235 -7.58 -5.63 -18.04
N ASP A 236 -8.57 -5.65 -18.91
CA ASP A 236 -8.85 -6.81 -19.77
C ASP A 236 -8.15 -6.70 -21.14
N GLY A 237 -8.32 -7.72 -21.98
CA GLY A 237 -7.76 -7.76 -23.34
C GLY A 237 -8.28 -6.68 -24.29
N SER A 238 -9.41 -6.03 -23.98
CA SER A 238 -9.93 -4.89 -24.74
C SER A 238 -9.36 -3.54 -24.28
N GLY A 239 -8.58 -3.55 -23.19
CA GLY A 239 -8.03 -2.35 -22.58
C GLY A 239 -8.96 -1.71 -21.54
N LYS A 240 -10.12 -2.30 -21.23
CA LYS A 240 -11.05 -1.78 -20.22
C LYS A 240 -10.47 -1.97 -18.81
N ALA A 241 -10.53 -0.92 -18.00
CA ALA A 241 -10.06 -0.95 -16.62
C ALA A 241 -11.13 -1.56 -15.69
N PHE A 242 -10.67 -2.32 -14.69
CA PHE A 242 -11.50 -2.95 -13.68
C PHE A 242 -10.90 -2.74 -12.28
N ARG A 243 -11.76 -2.70 -11.27
CA ARG A 243 -11.36 -3.04 -9.91
C ARG A 243 -11.34 -4.56 -9.84
N SER A 244 -10.22 -5.13 -9.39
CA SER A 244 -10.03 -6.58 -9.38
C SER A 244 -11.15 -7.36 -8.64
N PRO A 245 -11.68 -6.90 -7.48
CA PRO A 245 -12.82 -7.56 -6.83
C PRO A 245 -14.10 -7.55 -7.68
N ASP A 246 -14.36 -6.47 -8.41
CA ASP A 246 -15.55 -6.34 -9.26
C ASP A 246 -15.44 -7.27 -10.49
N ALA A 247 -14.23 -7.44 -11.04
CA ALA A 247 -13.95 -8.41 -12.10
C ALA A 247 -14.16 -9.85 -11.61
N LEU A 248 -13.60 -10.21 -10.45
CA LEU A 248 -13.80 -11.54 -9.85
C LEU A 248 -15.29 -11.83 -9.61
N ALA A 249 -16.06 -10.85 -9.13
CA ALA A 249 -17.49 -11.01 -8.91
C ALA A 249 -18.29 -11.22 -10.20
N LEU A 250 -17.84 -10.66 -11.34
CA LEU A 250 -18.45 -10.91 -12.65
C LEU A 250 -18.16 -12.34 -13.15
N ILE A 251 -16.91 -12.77 -13.02
CA ILE A 251 -16.43 -14.09 -13.42
C ILE A 251 -17.11 -15.18 -12.59
N SER A 252 -17.06 -15.06 -11.26
CA SER A 252 -17.61 -16.05 -10.33
C SER A 252 -19.12 -16.26 -10.51
N ARG A 253 -19.87 -15.22 -10.89
CA ARG A 253 -21.31 -15.34 -11.16
C ARG A 253 -21.64 -16.23 -12.36
N GLN A 254 -20.71 -16.39 -13.29
CA GLN A 254 -20.91 -17.10 -14.55
C GLN A 254 -20.10 -18.40 -14.65
N ALA A 255 -19.09 -18.56 -13.81
CA ALA A 255 -18.24 -19.73 -13.81
C ALA A 255 -19.03 -21.00 -13.46
N ASN A 256 -18.79 -22.08 -14.22
CA ASN A 256 -19.33 -23.41 -13.90
C ASN A 256 -18.39 -24.27 -13.04
N ALA A 257 -17.30 -23.66 -12.55
CA ALA A 257 -16.28 -24.27 -11.70
C ALA A 257 -16.00 -23.38 -10.48
N PRO A 258 -15.54 -23.97 -9.37
CA PRO A 258 -15.11 -23.22 -8.19
C PRO A 258 -13.89 -22.32 -8.47
#